data_AF-A0A7S2LWA0-F1
#
_entry.id   AF-A0A7S2LWA0-F1
#
_cell.length_a   1.000
_cell.length_b   1.000
_cell.length_c   1.000
_cell.angle_alpha   90.00
_cell.angle_beta   90.00
_cell.angle_gamma   90.00
#
_symmetry.space_group_name_H-M   'P 1'
#
loop_
_entity.id
_entity.type
_entity.pdbx_description
1 polymer ?
#
loop_
_entity_poly.entity_id
_entity_poly.type
_entity_poly.pdbx_seq_one_letter_code
_entity_poly.pdbx_strand_id
1 'polypeptide(L)'
;RATADEAEWCFQSVEDLNNDEGTCYGLTTKPPQNSYDRDGWIVIRAYNAHFYVSGSDQNVRSGIQKIHPGSKVHFRLCLSEGALYAWVNDDPPVEMLRDPGVFAGRTWFPGCFVYGS
;
A
#
# COMPACT_ATOMS: atom_id res chain seq x y z
N ARG A 1 2.13 19.57 7.72
CA ARG A 1 1.92 20.31 6.46
C ARG A 1 2.87 19.65 5.47
N ALA A 2 2.34 18.83 4.56
CA ALA A 2 3.15 18.13 3.57
C ALA A 2 4.02 19.13 2.81
N THR A 3 5.31 18.83 2.65
CA THR A 3 6.20 19.58 1.76
C THR A 3 5.87 19.19 0.30
N ALA A 4 6.42 19.91 -0.69
CA ALA A 4 6.13 19.65 -2.10
C ALA A 4 6.48 18.22 -2.57
N ASP A 5 7.28 17.47 -1.78
CA ASP A 5 7.71 16.11 -2.06
C ASP A 5 6.95 15.05 -1.23
N GLU A 6 5.92 15.45 -0.49
CA GLU A 6 5.12 14.56 0.36
C GLU A 6 3.67 14.47 -0.15
N ALA A 7 3.15 13.25 -0.22
CA ALA A 7 1.76 12.98 -0.53
C ALA A 7 1.16 12.05 0.52
N GLU A 8 -0.03 12.39 1.02
CA GLU A 8 -0.80 11.58 1.97
C GLU A 8 -2.19 11.31 1.41
N TRP A 9 -2.66 10.06 1.54
CA TRP A 9 -3.99 9.66 1.09
C TRP A 9 -4.54 8.52 1.94
N CYS A 10 -5.83 8.23 1.76
CA CYS A 10 -6.55 7.18 2.47
C CYS A 10 -7.51 6.46 1.53
N PHE A 11 -7.62 5.15 1.70
CA PHE A 11 -8.71 4.33 1.17
C PHE A 11 -9.65 3.92 2.31
N GLN A 12 -10.94 3.79 2.02
CA GLN A 12 -11.89 3.16 2.94
C GLN A 12 -12.34 1.84 2.32
N SER A 13 -12.18 0.74 3.06
CA SER A 13 -12.79 -0.54 2.70
C SER A 13 -14.28 -0.45 2.99
N VAL A 14 -15.12 -0.33 1.95
CA VAL A 14 -16.57 -0.24 2.11
C VAL A 14 -17.20 -1.63 2.13
N GLU A 15 -16.79 -2.48 1.20
CA GLU A 15 -17.25 -3.86 1.06
C GLU A 15 -16.05 -4.76 0.73
N ASP A 16 -15.96 -5.90 1.42
CA ASP A 16 -15.02 -7.00 1.16
C ASP A 16 -15.55 -8.26 1.89
N LEU A 17 -14.98 -9.44 1.62
CA LEU A 17 -15.33 -10.67 2.33
C LEU A 17 -14.53 -10.76 3.63
N ASN A 18 -15.20 -10.68 4.78
CA ASN A 18 -14.54 -10.70 6.07
C ASN A 18 -13.77 -12.01 6.29
N ASN A 19 -12.47 -11.92 6.56
CA ASN A 19 -11.49 -13.02 6.64
C ASN A 19 -11.22 -13.75 5.32
N ASP A 20 -11.66 -13.22 4.19
CA ASP A 20 -11.34 -13.70 2.84
C ASP A 20 -11.12 -12.50 1.91
N GLU A 21 -10.50 -11.44 2.43
CA GLU A 21 -10.47 -10.15 1.75
C GLU A 21 -9.67 -10.22 0.44
N GLY A 22 -10.32 -9.81 -0.66
CA GLY A 22 -9.77 -9.85 -2.01
C GLY A 22 -9.04 -8.58 -2.43
N THR A 23 -8.94 -7.58 -1.56
CA THR A 23 -8.44 -6.26 -1.94
C THR A 23 -6.98 -6.01 -1.53
N CYS A 24 -6.25 -5.32 -2.41
CA CYS A 24 -4.92 -4.77 -2.14
C CYS A 24 -4.93 -3.25 -2.25
N TYR A 25 -4.18 -2.56 -1.37
CA TYR A 25 -4.15 -1.10 -1.26
C TYR A 25 -2.72 -0.57 -1.30
N GLY A 26 -2.48 0.51 -2.03
CA GLY A 26 -1.17 1.18 -2.03
C GLY A 26 -0.99 2.10 -3.22
N LEU A 27 0.07 1.85 -3.99
CA LEU A 27 0.47 2.68 -5.13
C LEU A 27 1.00 1.85 -6.31
N THR A 28 0.81 2.38 -7.51
CA THR A 28 1.13 1.71 -8.77
C THR A 28 1.70 2.63 -9.84
N THR A 29 2.32 2.04 -10.85
CA THR A 29 2.67 2.71 -12.11
C THR A 29 1.60 2.45 -13.18
N LYS A 30 1.67 3.18 -14.31
CA LYS A 30 0.79 2.91 -15.47
C LYS A 30 1.51 2.02 -16.49
N PRO A 31 0.79 1.08 -17.15
CA PRO A 31 -0.59 0.67 -16.88
C PRO A 31 -0.70 -0.21 -15.63
N PRO A 32 -1.78 -0.09 -14.83
CA PRO A 32 -1.95 -0.92 -13.64
C PRO A 32 -2.21 -2.38 -14.04
N GLN A 33 -1.73 -3.30 -13.20
CA GLN A 33 -2.01 -4.75 -13.29
C GLN A 33 -2.99 -5.15 -12.16
N ASN A 34 -3.74 -6.24 -12.30
CA ASN A 34 -4.64 -6.70 -11.23
C ASN A 34 -4.03 -7.86 -10.43
N SER A 35 -2.79 -7.70 -9.97
CA SER A 35 -2.03 -8.78 -9.31
C SER A 35 -0.92 -8.18 -8.45
N TYR A 36 -0.86 -8.60 -7.17
CA TYR A 36 0.02 -8.01 -6.14
C TYR A 36 1.46 -8.54 -6.26
N ASP A 37 1.62 -9.69 -6.91
CA ASP A 37 2.83 -10.45 -7.12
C ASP A 37 3.52 -10.09 -8.46
N ARG A 38 3.29 -8.87 -8.97
CA ARG A 38 3.87 -8.36 -10.22
C ARG A 38 4.58 -7.03 -10.02
N ASP A 39 5.51 -6.72 -10.93
CA ASP A 39 6.16 -5.41 -10.96
C ASP A 39 5.13 -4.28 -11.17
N GLY A 40 5.45 -3.11 -10.63
CA GLY A 40 4.62 -1.92 -10.74
C GLY A 40 3.59 -1.73 -9.62
N TRP A 41 3.55 -2.62 -8.62
CA TRP A 41 2.74 -2.44 -7.41
C TRP A 41 3.59 -2.38 -6.15
N ILE A 42 3.19 -1.50 -5.24
CA ILE A 42 3.63 -1.47 -3.85
C ILE A 42 2.37 -1.42 -3.00
N VAL A 43 2.03 -2.54 -2.36
CA VAL A 43 0.69 -2.75 -1.77
C VAL A 43 0.71 -3.51 -0.46
N ILE A 44 -0.30 -3.25 0.36
CA ILE A 44 -0.70 -4.06 1.50
C ILE A 44 -1.89 -4.91 1.06
N ARG A 45 -1.80 -6.23 1.25
CA ARG A 45 -2.90 -7.18 0.99
C ARG A 45 -3.82 -7.25 2.21
N ALA A 46 -5.12 -7.04 2.02
CA ALA A 46 -6.08 -6.97 3.11
C ALA A 46 -6.14 -8.25 3.97
N TYR A 47 -6.20 -9.41 3.31
CA TYR A 47 -6.36 -10.74 3.94
C TYR A 47 -5.36 -11.04 5.08
N ASN A 48 -4.10 -10.63 4.90
CA ASN A 48 -3.01 -10.98 5.82
C ASN A 48 -2.11 -9.81 6.22
N ALA A 49 -2.39 -8.59 5.75
CA ALA A 49 -1.56 -7.41 5.95
C ALA A 49 -0.10 -7.55 5.44
N HIS A 50 0.17 -8.52 4.55
CA HIS A 50 1.48 -8.66 3.93
C HIS A 50 1.75 -7.47 3.01
N PHE A 51 3.00 -7.03 3.01
CA PHE A 51 3.48 -5.91 2.21
C PHE A 51 4.28 -6.42 1.02
N TYR A 52 3.85 -6.04 -0.18
CA TYR A 52 4.46 -6.44 -1.44
C TYR A 52 5.12 -5.23 -2.10
N VAL A 53 6.33 -5.43 -2.62
CA VAL A 53 7.07 -4.45 -3.42
C VAL A 53 7.46 -5.12 -4.72
N SER A 54 6.91 -4.64 -5.84
CA SER A 54 7.17 -5.14 -7.20
C SER A 54 7.11 -6.67 -7.30
N GLY A 55 6.09 -7.25 -6.68
CA GLY A 55 5.79 -8.67 -6.72
C GLY A 55 6.51 -9.54 -5.69
N SER A 56 7.39 -8.95 -4.88
CA SER A 56 8.06 -9.66 -3.79
C SER A 56 7.35 -9.35 -2.48
N ASP A 57 6.88 -10.40 -1.80
CA ASP A 57 6.45 -10.31 -0.40
C ASP A 57 7.66 -9.94 0.46
N GLN A 58 7.60 -8.78 1.10
CA GLN A 58 8.70 -8.32 1.93
C GLN A 58 8.73 -9.06 3.28
N ASN A 59 7.73 -9.90 3.58
CA ASN A 59 7.61 -10.73 4.78
C ASN A 59 7.89 -9.96 6.09
N VAL A 60 7.74 -8.64 6.03
CA VAL A 60 7.82 -7.78 7.19
C VAL A 60 6.54 -8.11 7.95
N ARG A 61 6.66 -8.53 9.21
CA ARG A 61 5.57 -8.28 10.17
C ARG A 61 5.43 -6.76 10.20
N SER A 62 4.62 -6.24 9.29
CA SER A 62 4.59 -4.84 8.86
C SER A 62 4.19 -3.89 9.98
N GLY A 63 3.89 -4.39 11.17
CA GLY A 63 3.27 -3.62 12.25
C GLY A 63 1.83 -3.19 11.90
N ILE A 64 1.34 -3.52 10.71
CA ILE A 64 0.01 -3.18 10.21
C ILE A 64 -0.97 -4.28 10.60
N GLN A 65 -2.10 -3.89 11.19
CA GLN A 65 -3.22 -4.80 11.43
C GLN A 65 -3.90 -5.24 10.13
N LYS A 66 -4.64 -6.35 10.19
CA LYS A 66 -5.49 -6.79 9.06
C LYS A 66 -6.53 -5.73 8.71
N ILE A 67 -6.87 -5.68 7.43
CA ILE A 67 -7.82 -4.72 6.88
C ILE A 67 -9.13 -5.45 6.66
N HIS A 68 -10.22 -4.92 7.19
CA HIS A 68 -11.56 -5.49 7.12
C HIS A 68 -12.55 -4.46 6.52
N PRO A 69 -13.78 -4.86 6.15
CA PRO A 69 -14.83 -3.90 5.84
C PRO A 69 -15.02 -2.88 6.97
N GLY A 70 -15.05 -1.60 6.62
CA GLY A 70 -15.08 -0.46 7.55
C GLY A 70 -13.71 0.12 7.88
N SER A 71 -12.60 -0.60 7.65
CA SER A 71 -11.26 -0.09 7.90
C SER A 71 -10.90 1.08 6.98
N LYS A 72 -10.10 2.01 7.50
CA LYS A 72 -9.39 3.03 6.73
C LYS A 72 -7.93 2.66 6.59
N VAL A 73 -7.39 2.71 5.38
CA VAL A 73 -6.00 2.38 5.07
C VAL A 73 -5.31 3.64 4.60
N HIS A 74 -4.37 4.12 5.39
CA HIS A 74 -3.69 5.38 5.18
C HIS A 74 -2.28 5.15 4.66
N PHE A 75 -1.81 6.09 3.85
CA PHE A 75 -0.46 6.10 3.29
C PHE A 75 0.11 7.50 3.30
N ARG A 76 1.41 7.59 3.55
CA ARG A 76 2.21 8.81 3.37
C ARG A 76 3.50 8.46 2.63
N LEU A 77 3.70 9.10 1.48
CA LEU A 77 4.90 8.96 0.66
C LEU A 77 5.74 10.23 0.76
N CYS A 78 6.99 10.09 1.17
CA CYS A 78 8.00 11.14 1.16
C CYS A 78 9.02 10.82 0.04
N LEU A 79 8.84 11.44 -1.14
CA LEU A 79 9.64 11.12 -2.32
C LEU A 79 11.13 11.47 -2.17
N SER A 80 11.43 12.60 -1.52
CA SER A 80 12.81 13.05 -1.28
C SER A 80 13.60 12.09 -0.37
N GLU A 81 12.92 11.42 0.55
CA GLU A 81 13.50 10.42 1.44
C GLU A 81 13.43 8.99 0.89
N GLY A 82 12.67 8.77 -0.19
CA GLY A 82 12.33 7.44 -0.67
C GLY A 82 11.59 6.61 0.38
N ALA A 83 10.75 7.24 1.22
CA ALA A 83 10.10 6.58 2.35
C ALA A 83 8.59 6.47 2.14
N LEU A 84 8.04 5.27 2.38
CA LEU A 84 6.60 5.02 2.40
C LEU A 84 6.18 4.60 3.80
N TYR A 85 5.19 5.30 4.34
CA TYR A 85 4.53 4.97 5.60
C TYR A 85 3.10 4.50 5.32
N ALA A 86 2.61 3.60 6.17
CA ALA A 86 1.20 3.20 6.18
C ALA A 86 0.69 2.99 7.60
N TRP A 87 -0.63 3.09 7.77
CA TRP A 87 -1.32 2.73 9.00
C TRP A 87 -2.78 2.39 8.70
N VAL A 88 -3.44 1.69 9.63
CA VAL A 88 -4.85 1.31 9.49
C VAL A 88 -5.62 1.91 10.66
N ASN A 89 -6.76 2.52 10.36
CA ASN A 89 -7.59 3.23 11.32
C ASN A 89 -6.78 4.26 12.12
N ASP A 90 -6.78 4.14 13.43
CA ASP A 90 -6.13 5.07 14.36
C ASP A 90 -4.74 4.57 14.82
N ASP A 91 -4.20 3.49 14.22
CA ASP A 91 -2.85 3.01 14.52
C ASP A 91 -1.79 4.06 14.14
N PRO A 92 -0.63 4.07 14.83
CA PRO A 92 0.47 4.95 14.45
C PRO A 92 1.06 4.56 13.07
N PRO A 93 1.56 5.54 12.29
CA PRO A 93 2.28 5.28 11.04
C PRO A 93 3.47 4.33 11.23
N VAL A 94 3.55 3.30 10.37
CA VAL A 94 4.69 2.38 10.29
C VAL A 94 5.47 2.67 9.01
N GLU A 95 6.80 2.69 9.10
CA GLU A 95 7.68 2.77 7.93
C GLU A 95 7.68 1.42 7.20
N MET A 96 7.07 1.39 6.02
CA MET A 96 6.91 0.18 5.22
C MET A 96 8.12 -0.07 4.30
N LEU A 97 8.70 1.02 3.79
CA LEU A 97 9.80 0.99 2.83
C LEU A 97 10.64 2.26 2.98
N ARG A 98 11.97 2.10 2.89
CA ARG A 98 12.92 3.20 2.70
C ARG A 98 13.95 2.82 1.64
N ASP A 99 13.63 3.15 0.39
CA ASP A 99 14.51 2.91 -0.75
C ASP A 99 14.22 3.94 -1.87
N PRO A 100 15.05 4.97 -2.04
CA PRO A 100 14.90 5.95 -3.12
C PRO A 100 14.95 5.33 -4.53
N GLY A 101 15.65 4.21 -4.70
CA GLY A 101 15.80 3.53 -5.99
C GLY A 101 14.49 2.95 -6.50
N VAL A 102 13.59 2.54 -5.59
CA VAL A 102 12.26 2.03 -5.95
C VAL A 102 11.41 3.12 -6.61
N PHE A 103 11.53 4.37 -6.14
CA PHE A 103 10.70 5.48 -6.62
C PHE A 103 11.29 6.22 -7.82
N ALA A 104 12.60 6.13 -8.03
CA ALA A 104 13.33 6.90 -9.02
C ALA A 104 12.82 6.67 -10.46
N GLY A 105 12.65 7.77 -11.20
CA GLY A 105 12.29 7.76 -12.63
C GLY A 105 10.89 7.23 -12.95
N ARG A 106 10.04 7.01 -11.93
CA ARG A 106 8.68 6.48 -12.09
C ARG A 106 7.66 7.50 -11.59
N THR A 107 6.51 7.56 -12.26
CA THR A 107 5.33 8.24 -11.73
C THR A 107 4.45 7.22 -11.02
N TRP A 108 4.18 7.47 -9.75
CA TRP A 108 3.35 6.61 -8.91
C TRP A 108 1.97 7.23 -8.70
N PHE A 109 0.96 6.38 -8.69
CA PHE A 109 -0.44 6.75 -8.48
C PHE A 109 -0.97 5.97 -7.28
N PRO A 110 -1.73 6.60 -6.37
CA PRO A 110 -2.55 5.85 -5.42
C PRO A 110 -3.42 4.84 -6.19
N GLY A 111 -3.44 3.59 -5.73
CA GLY A 111 -4.20 2.53 -6.37
C GLY A 111 -4.65 1.47 -5.40
N CYS A 112 -5.78 0.85 -5.73
CA CYS A 112 -6.26 -0.37 -5.12
C CYS A 112 -6.83 -1.28 -6.21
N PHE A 113 -6.83 -2.58 -5.98
CA PHE A 113 -7.46 -3.54 -6.88
C PHE A 113 -7.95 -4.75 -6.09
N VAL A 114 -8.94 -5.42 -6.66
CA VAL A 114 -9.41 -6.73 -6.20
C VAL A 114 -8.68 -7.79 -7.03
N TYR A 115 -7.97 -8.71 -6.37
CA TYR A 115 -7.38 -9.85 -7.06
C TYR A 115 -8.43 -10.94 -7.22
N GLY A 116 -8.49 -11.52 -8.41
CA GLY A 116 -9.33 -12.69 -8.66
C GLY A 116 -8.72 -13.94 -8.03
N SER A 117 -9.58 -14.81 -7.50
CA SER A 117 -9.30 -16.23 -7.30
C SER A 117 -9.09 -16.95 -8.65
#